data_AF-A0A2E7HBP4-F1
#
_entry.id   AF-A0A2E7HBP4-F1
#
_cell.length_a   1.000
_cell.length_b   1.000
_cell.length_c   1.000
_cell.angle_alpha   90.00
_cell.angle_beta   90.00
_cell.angle_gamma   90.00
#
_symmetry.space_group_name_H-M   'P 1'
#
loop_
_entity.id
_entity.type
_entity.pdbx_description
1 polymer ?
#
loop_
_entity_poly.entity_id
_entity_poly.type
_entity_poly.pdbx_seq_one_letter_code
_entity_poly.pdbx_strand_id
1 'polypeptide(L)' 'MVFPLERLQELAEDGVIGSVGDFHYSFMGATDPNKMEAQARQLAGIMKADGVNTVVLAPV' A
#
# COMPACT_ATOMS: atom_id res chain seq x y z
N MET A 1 13.12 -2.70 15.22
CA MET A 1 12.12 -1.83 14.58
C MET A 1 12.09 -2.22 13.12
N VAL A 2 10.92 -2.39 12.50
CA VAL A 2 10.80 -2.75 11.07
C VAL A 2 10.02 -1.65 10.39
N PHE A 3 10.57 -1.06 9.33
CA PHE A 3 9.88 -0.09 8.50
C PHE A 3 9.33 -0.82 7.26
N PRO A 4 8.00 -0.93 7.10
CA PRO A 4 7.42 -1.72 6.02
C PRO A 4 7.87 -1.30 4.63
N LEU A 5 8.07 0.01 4.41
CA LEU A 5 8.54 0.52 3.12
C LEU A 5 9.97 0.09 2.81
N GLU A 6 10.89 0.24 3.78
CA GLU A 6 12.28 -0.21 3.63
C GLU A 6 12.33 -1.71 3.35
N ARG A 7 11.51 -2.51 4.06
CA ARG A 7 11.47 -3.95 3.83
C ARG A 7 10.98 -4.32 2.42
N LEU A 8 10.04 -3.57 1.86
CA LEU A 8 9.59 -3.78 0.49
C LEU A 8 10.67 -3.39 -0.52
N GLN A 9 11.44 -2.34 -0.25
CA GLN A 9 12.57 -1.92 -1.09
C GLN A 9 13.65 -3.00 -1.12
N GLU A 10 14.05 -3.54 0.05
CA GLU A 10 14.98 -4.67 0.14
C GLU A 10 14.50 -5.88 -0.67
N LEU A 11 13.21 -6.22 -0.58
CA LEU A 11 12.64 -7.35 -1.33
C LEU A 11 12.67 -7.12 -2.86
N ALA A 12 12.56 -5.87 -3.30
CA ALA A 12 12.69 -5.52 -4.72
C ALA A 12 14.16 -5.59 -5.16
N GLU A 13 15.09 -5.13 -4.33
CA GLU A 13 16.54 -5.22 -4.56
C GLU A 13 17.01 -6.69 -4.63
N ASP A 14 16.48 -7.54 -3.75
CA ASP A 14 16.73 -8.99 -3.73
C ASP A 14 16.03 -9.74 -4.89
N GLY A 15 15.20 -9.04 -5.69
CA GLY A 15 14.45 -9.62 -6.82
C GLY A 15 13.31 -10.55 -6.42
N VAL A 16 12.88 -10.53 -5.15
CA VAL A 16 11.75 -11.33 -4.64
C VAL A 16 10.42 -10.78 -5.15
N ILE A 17 10.32 -9.46 -5.27
CA ILE A 17 9.21 -8.77 -5.94
C ILE A 17 9.75 -7.94 -7.10
N GLY A 18 8.89 -7.64 -8.09
CA GLY A 18 9.32 -6.91 -9.28
C GLY A 18 9.64 -5.42 -9.03
N SER A 19 8.87 -4.75 -8.18
CA SER A 19 9.05 -3.33 -7.85
C SER A 19 8.23 -2.94 -6.61
N VAL A 20 8.54 -1.76 -6.07
CA VAL A 20 7.70 -1.06 -5.09
C VAL A 20 6.96 0.07 -5.81
N GLY A 21 5.69 0.32 -5.46
CA GLY A 21 4.95 1.44 -6.04
C GLY A 21 5.50 2.79 -5.57
N ASP A 22 5.46 3.80 -6.44
CA ASP A 22 6.01 5.14 -6.15
C ASP A 22 5.18 5.95 -5.13
N PHE A 23 3.91 5.58 -4.95
CA PHE A 23 2.97 6.27 -4.07
C PHE A 23 2.48 5.36 -2.94
N HIS A 24 2.44 5.93 -1.73
CA HIS A 24 1.98 5.26 -0.52
C HIS A 24 0.90 6.09 0.15
N TYR A 25 -0.16 5.42 0.61
CA TYR A 25 -1.35 6.07 1.13
C TYR A 25 -1.62 5.65 2.57
N SER A 26 -2.12 6.58 3.36
CA SER A 26 -2.57 6.33 4.73
C SER A 26 -4.03 6.73 4.90
N PHE A 27 -4.67 6.10 5.88
CA PHE A 27 -6.02 6.44 6.30
C PHE A 27 -5.98 6.95 7.73
N MET A 28 -6.88 7.87 8.07
CA MET A 28 -6.99 8.38 9.44
C MET A 28 -7.55 7.30 10.37
N GLY A 29 -6.71 6.71 11.23
CA GLY A 29 -7.07 5.54 12.05
C GLY A 29 -8.25 5.74 13.02
N ALA A 30 -8.63 6.98 13.34
CA ALA A 30 -9.77 7.27 14.22
C ALA A 30 -11.15 7.16 13.52
N THR A 31 -11.18 6.99 12.20
CA THR A 31 -12.44 6.87 11.44
C THR A 31 -12.81 5.40 11.24
N ASP A 32 -14.09 5.07 11.42
CA ASP A 32 -14.62 3.72 11.19
C ASP A 32 -14.27 3.24 9.77
N PRO A 33 -13.58 2.09 9.61
CA PRO A 33 -13.18 1.57 8.30
C PRO A 33 -14.35 1.40 7.32
N ASN A 34 -15.56 1.09 7.81
CA ASN A 34 -16.73 0.94 6.95
C ASN A 34 -17.12 2.26 6.26
N LYS A 35 -16.81 3.40 6.89
CA LYS A 35 -17.05 4.73 6.32
C LYS A 35 -15.99 5.14 5.29
N MET A 36 -14.91 4.37 5.18
CA MET A 36 -13.82 4.60 4.23
C MET A 36 -13.91 3.72 2.98
N GLU A 37 -14.87 2.78 2.91
CA GLU A 37 -14.95 1.78 1.85
C GLU A 37 -14.97 2.41 0.45
N ALA A 38 -15.76 3.48 0.26
CA ALA A 38 -15.88 4.17 -1.02
C ALA A 38 -14.53 4.79 -1.45
N GLN A 39 -13.81 5.41 -0.52
CA GLN A 39 -12.51 6.03 -0.77
C GLN A 39 -11.43 4.96 -1.01
N ALA A 40 -11.46 3.86 -0.24
CA ALA A 40 -10.56 2.73 -0.43
C ALA A 40 -10.78 2.06 -1.80
N ARG A 41 -12.04 1.94 -2.24
CA ARG A 41 -12.38 1.41 -3.57
C ARG A 41 -11.89 2.31 -4.69
N GLN A 42 -12.07 3.62 -4.56
CA GLN A 42 -11.55 4.59 -5.53
C GLN A 42 -10.02 4.51 -5.61
N LEU A 43 -9.35 4.49 -4.46
CA LEU A 43 -7.90 4.39 -4.37
C LEU A 43 -7.38 3.10 -4.99
N ALA A 44 -8.04 1.96 -4.74
CA ALA A 44 -7.69 0.69 -5.36
C ALA A 44 -7.76 0.75 -6.90
N GLY A 45 -8.67 1.56 -7.47
CA GLY A 45 -8.73 1.82 -8.91
C GLY A 45 -7.50 2.56 -9.43
N ILE A 46 -7.02 3.57 -8.70
CA ILE A 46 -5.81 4.32 -9.02
C ILE A 46 -4.59 3.39 -8.95
N MET A 47 -4.43 2.64 -7.86
CA MET A 47 -3.30 1.72 -7.69
C MET A 47 -3.26 0.66 -8.80
N LYS A 48 -4.41 0.13 -9.22
CA LYS A 48 -4.48 -0.80 -10.36
C LYS A 48 -4.05 -0.14 -11.67
N ALA A 49 -4.42 1.11 -11.91
CA ALA A 49 -4.01 1.85 -13.09
C ALA A 49 -2.49 2.10 -13.10
N ASP A 50 -1.88 2.26 -11.92
CA ASP A 50 -0.42 2.37 -11.73
C ASP A 50 0.31 1.02 -11.78
N GLY A 51 -0.40 -0.07 -12.13
CA GLY A 51 0.21 -1.40 -12.26
C GLY A 51 0.42 -2.14 -10.93
N VAL A 52 -0.07 -1.61 -9.81
CA VAL A 52 -0.01 -2.30 -8.51
C VAL A 52 -0.92 -3.53 -8.54
N ASN A 53 -0.33 -4.70 -8.26
CA ASN A 53 -1.05 -5.97 -8.20
C ASN A 53 -1.25 -6.52 -6.78
N THR A 54 -0.52 -5.98 -5.80
CA THR A 54 -0.50 -6.44 -4.41
C THR A 54 -0.39 -5.23 -3.49
N VAL A 55 -1.12 -5.25 -2.37
CA VAL A 55 -1.07 -4.18 -1.36
C VAL A 55 -0.79 -4.80 0.00
N VAL A 56 0.11 -4.17 0.77
CA VAL A 56 0.40 -4.52 2.16
C VAL A 56 -0.26 -3.49 3.07
N LEU A 57 -1.11 -3.95 3.99
CA LEU A 57 -1.69 -3.11 5.03
C LEU A 57 -0.78 -3.16 6.25
N ALA A 58 -0.06 -2.06 6.50
CA ALA A 58 0.75 -1.91 7.70
C ALA A 58 -0.13 -1.34 8.84
N PRO A 59 -0.18 -1.98 10.02
CA PRO A 59 -0.78 -1.36 11.20
C PRO A 59 0.02 -0.12 11.61
N VAL A 60 -0.69 0.88 12.15
CA VAL A 60 -0.11 2.07 12.80
C VAL A 60 0.10 1.83 14.29
#